data_AF-A0AAA9SE66-F1
#
_entry.id   AF-A0AAA9SE66-F1
#
_cell.length_a   1.000
_cell.length_b   1.000
_cell.length_c   1.000
_cell.angle_alpha   90.00
_cell.angle_beta   90.00
_cell.angle_gamma   90.00
#
_symmetry.space_group_name_H-M   'P 1'
#
loop_
_entity.id
_entity.type
_entity.pdbx_description
1 polymer ?
#
loop_
_entity_poly.entity_id
_entity_poly.type
_entity_poly.pdbx_seq_one_letter_code
_entity_poly.pdbx_strand_id
1 'polypeptide(L)'
;MRGPLQEPGEKEGQEEGAAAASGCPAGVREAKKGLDADSDSDQETEGARKPGELGKDTLYLRSCRAYSVVPASCFLRQGSAPELSLRHRGLGPQGARALAHALNSNPCIKRLDLRDNGLCGAGAEALAGALSRSCSICDVDLSENRLGAEGAQAICAALAVSPAVQRLQLAGNGLEEQAAQCLAELLLAHTGLKSLDLSYNQLNDQAGETLGPALAENTGLMELNVSWNHLRGLGAIAIARGLEANIFLRVLDISYNGCGDSGASAVGEALKTNNVLEELYMSNNRISAAGALSLGLGLRVNQTLRILAVSRNPMRSEGCSGVLKSVQANPQSVLELLDFSDIQVNREFDDLASSVKVILPGLCIKMAARRVEYKKELLAIFTPSE
;
A
#
# COMPACT_ATOMS: atom_id res chain seq x y z
N MET A 1 50.37 -23.09 14.10
CA MET A 1 50.51 -24.49 13.64
C MET A 1 50.22 -25.41 14.82
N ARG A 2 49.32 -26.38 14.60
CA ARG A 2 49.06 -27.64 15.34
C ARG A 2 48.80 -27.59 16.86
N GLY A 3 47.62 -28.07 17.26
CA GLY A 3 47.25 -28.45 18.63
C GLY A 3 47.97 -29.71 19.13
N PRO A 4 47.46 -30.47 20.13
CA PRO A 4 46.09 -31.03 20.09
C PRO A 4 45.32 -31.10 21.42
N LEU A 5 44.07 -31.56 21.29
CA LEU A 5 43.04 -31.90 22.29
C LEU A 5 43.44 -33.05 23.24
N GLN A 6 42.93 -32.98 24.49
CA GLN A 6 42.35 -34.13 25.22
C GLN A 6 41.62 -33.66 26.50
N GLU A 7 40.31 -33.90 26.57
CA GLU A 7 39.60 -34.22 27.83
C GLU A 7 39.68 -35.75 28.05
N PRO A 8 39.51 -36.30 29.28
CA PRO A 8 38.16 -36.58 29.82
C PRO A 8 38.03 -36.56 31.37
N GLY A 9 36.80 -36.46 31.89
CA GLY A 9 36.42 -37.19 33.12
C GLY A 9 35.55 -36.47 34.16
N GLU A 10 34.28 -36.91 34.22
CA GLU A 10 33.44 -37.20 35.41
C GLU A 10 33.11 -36.08 36.43
N LYS A 11 31.83 -35.66 36.52
CA LYS A 11 30.72 -36.10 37.41
C LYS A 11 30.56 -35.20 38.64
N GLU A 12 29.36 -34.65 38.85
CA GLU A 12 28.56 -34.73 40.10
C GLU A 12 27.44 -33.67 40.18
N GLY A 13 26.33 -34.02 40.86
CA GLY A 13 25.16 -33.19 41.20
C GLY A 13 23.88 -33.61 40.44
N GLN A 14 22.98 -34.50 40.94
CA GLN A 14 22.07 -34.36 42.12
C GLN A 14 21.36 -32.97 42.10
N GLU A 15 20.04 -32.83 42.06
CA GLU A 15 18.97 -33.50 42.80
C GLU A 15 17.62 -33.56 42.02
N GLU A 16 16.82 -34.55 42.43
CA GLU A 16 15.39 -34.79 42.25
C GLU A 16 14.51 -33.55 42.59
N GLY A 17 13.28 -33.33 42.11
CA GLY A 17 12.29 -34.23 41.52
C GLY A 17 11.16 -34.57 42.51
N ALA A 18 10.10 -33.75 42.60
CA ALA A 18 8.69 -34.06 43.02
C ALA A 18 8.03 -32.82 43.67
N ALA A 19 6.71 -32.63 43.75
CA ALA A 19 5.50 -33.01 43.02
C ALA A 19 4.34 -32.20 43.66
N ALA A 20 3.35 -31.83 42.83
CA ALA A 20 1.94 -31.53 43.14
C ALA A 20 1.51 -30.47 44.18
N ALA A 21 0.67 -29.51 43.74
CA ALA A 21 -0.73 -29.34 44.21
C ALA A 21 -1.42 -28.09 43.62
N SER A 22 -2.72 -28.25 43.39
CA SER A 22 -3.72 -27.34 42.81
C SER A 22 -4.14 -26.14 43.68
N GLY A 23 -4.60 -25.05 43.04
CA GLY A 23 -5.51 -24.07 43.66
C GLY A 23 -5.74 -22.78 42.87
N CYS A 24 -6.90 -22.65 42.22
CA CYS A 24 -7.53 -21.35 41.87
C CYS A 24 -8.39 -20.87 43.07
N PRO A 25 -8.67 -19.55 43.30
CA PRO A 25 -9.60 -18.79 42.44
C PRO A 25 -9.48 -17.23 42.33
N ALA A 26 -10.04 -16.73 41.21
CA ALA A 26 -10.94 -15.57 41.00
C ALA A 26 -10.55 -14.07 41.24
N GLY A 27 -10.89 -13.28 40.20
CA GLY A 27 -11.40 -11.89 40.25
C GLY A 27 -10.40 -10.81 39.78
N VAL A 28 -10.68 -9.83 38.92
CA VAL A 28 -11.83 -9.33 38.14
C VAL A 28 -11.19 -8.51 37.00
N ARG A 29 -11.64 -8.63 35.74
CA ARG A 29 -11.33 -7.64 34.69
C ARG A 29 -12.61 -7.15 34.04
N GLU A 30 -12.83 -5.85 34.18
CA GLU A 30 -13.97 -5.12 33.65
C GLU A 30 -13.99 -5.13 32.12
N ALA A 31 -15.19 -5.28 31.60
CA ALA A 31 -15.53 -5.28 30.19
C ALA A 31 -15.56 -3.86 29.61
N LYS A 32 -14.97 -3.68 28.43
CA LYS A 32 -15.44 -2.70 27.45
C LYS A 32 -15.95 -3.45 26.23
N LYS A 33 -17.27 -3.39 26.01
CA LYS A 33 -17.98 -3.87 24.83
C LYS A 33 -17.50 -3.10 23.59
N GLY A 34 -16.89 -3.80 22.64
CA GLY A 34 -16.89 -3.45 21.23
C GLY A 34 -17.75 -4.49 20.51
N LEU A 35 -18.79 -4.03 19.83
CA LEU A 35 -19.69 -4.84 19.03
C LEU A 35 -19.03 -5.04 17.66
N ASP A 36 -18.51 -6.24 17.38
CA ASP A 36 -18.29 -6.76 16.04
C ASP A 36 -18.59 -8.27 16.12
N ALA A 37 -19.85 -8.61 15.87
CA ALA A 37 -20.35 -9.97 15.87
C ALA A 37 -20.71 -10.38 14.44
N ASP A 38 -19.69 -10.71 13.65
CA ASP A 38 -19.86 -11.45 12.39
C ASP A 38 -19.41 -12.90 12.64
N SER A 39 -20.30 -13.66 13.28
CA SER A 39 -20.21 -15.11 13.37
C SER A 39 -21.33 -15.69 12.51
N ASP A 40 -21.12 -15.73 11.19
CA ASP A 40 -22.00 -16.44 10.28
C ASP A 40 -21.54 -17.89 10.16
N SER A 41 -22.16 -18.75 10.97
CA SER A 41 -22.21 -20.18 10.69
C SER A 41 -23.11 -20.42 9.47
N ASP A 42 -22.56 -20.97 8.40
CA ASP A 42 -23.28 -21.25 7.16
C ASP A 42 -24.38 -22.33 7.37
N GLN A 43 -25.64 -21.90 7.45
CA GLN A 43 -26.80 -22.74 7.13
C GLN A 43 -27.65 -22.08 6.02
N GLU A 44 -27.99 -22.87 5.02
CA GLU A 44 -28.52 -22.46 3.72
C GLU A 44 -30.03 -22.19 3.73
N THR A 45 -30.47 -21.24 2.91
CA THR A 45 -31.81 -21.23 2.29
C THR A 45 -31.73 -20.73 0.85
N GLU A 46 -32.25 -21.52 -0.09
CA GLU A 46 -32.33 -21.19 -1.52
C GLU A 46 -33.39 -20.11 -1.81
N GLY A 47 -32.96 -19.00 -2.43
CA GLY A 47 -33.84 -17.98 -3.02
C GLY A 47 -33.75 -17.97 -4.54
N ALA A 48 -34.88 -17.70 -5.22
CA ALA A 48 -35.04 -17.81 -6.67
C ALA A 48 -34.11 -16.88 -7.49
N ARG A 49 -33.41 -17.42 -8.50
CA ARG A 49 -32.39 -16.74 -9.33
C ARG A 49 -32.76 -16.67 -10.82
N LYS A 50 -32.24 -15.66 -11.54
CA LYS A 50 -32.51 -15.45 -12.99
C LYS A 50 -31.69 -16.40 -13.88
N PRO A 51 -32.13 -16.69 -15.14
CA PRO A 51 -31.50 -17.67 -16.03
C PRO A 51 -30.00 -17.44 -16.36
N GLY A 52 -29.55 -16.19 -16.43
CA GLY A 52 -28.14 -15.86 -16.68
C GLY A 52 -27.23 -15.97 -15.44
N GLU A 53 -27.80 -15.87 -14.24
CA GLU A 53 -27.08 -16.05 -12.96
C GLU A 53 -26.81 -17.54 -12.71
N LEU A 54 -27.77 -18.40 -13.09
CA LEU A 54 -27.63 -19.85 -13.07
C LEU A 54 -26.41 -20.37 -13.86
N GLY A 55 -26.04 -19.75 -14.97
CA GLY A 55 -24.90 -20.18 -15.79
C GLY A 55 -23.53 -19.95 -15.15
N LYS A 56 -23.33 -18.79 -14.51
CA LYS A 56 -22.06 -18.43 -13.82
C LYS A 56 -21.89 -19.23 -12.54
N ASP A 57 -22.96 -19.36 -11.77
CA ASP A 57 -23.00 -20.18 -10.55
C ASP A 57 -22.71 -21.64 -10.88
N THR A 58 -23.25 -22.15 -11.98
CA THR A 58 -22.97 -23.52 -12.45
C THR A 58 -21.52 -23.71 -12.85
N LEU A 59 -20.90 -22.74 -13.54
CA LEU A 59 -19.49 -22.80 -13.92
C LEU A 59 -18.55 -22.71 -12.71
N TYR A 60 -18.84 -21.82 -11.76
CA TYR A 60 -18.07 -21.71 -10.53
C TYR A 60 -18.17 -22.97 -9.69
N LEU A 61 -19.39 -23.46 -9.43
CA LEU A 61 -19.61 -24.71 -8.69
C LEU A 61 -18.93 -25.92 -9.36
N ARG A 62 -18.99 -26.02 -10.69
CA ARG A 62 -18.29 -27.07 -11.44
C ARG A 62 -16.78 -26.96 -11.29
N SER A 63 -16.24 -25.75 -11.39
CA SER A 63 -14.81 -25.49 -11.22
C SER A 63 -14.36 -25.78 -9.80
N CYS A 64 -15.15 -25.41 -8.80
CA CYS A 64 -14.88 -25.73 -7.40
C CYS A 64 -14.84 -27.24 -7.15
N ARG A 65 -15.78 -28.00 -7.72
CA ARG A 65 -15.77 -29.47 -7.68
C ARG A 65 -14.54 -30.05 -8.39
N ALA A 66 -14.17 -29.51 -9.55
CA ALA A 66 -13.01 -29.98 -10.32
C ALA A 66 -11.69 -29.76 -9.57
N TYR A 67 -11.55 -28.64 -8.85
CA TYR A 67 -10.35 -28.33 -8.07
C TYR A 67 -10.43 -28.76 -6.60
N SER A 68 -11.49 -29.48 -6.19
CA SER A 68 -11.73 -29.93 -4.81
C SER A 68 -11.67 -28.79 -3.79
N VAL A 69 -12.28 -27.65 -4.11
CA VAL A 69 -12.36 -26.48 -3.23
C VAL A 69 -13.80 -26.20 -2.82
N VAL A 70 -13.98 -25.69 -1.60
CA VAL A 70 -15.29 -25.28 -1.09
C VAL A 70 -15.72 -23.99 -1.81
N PRO A 71 -16.88 -23.96 -2.48
CA PRO A 71 -17.37 -22.76 -3.13
C PRO A 71 -17.59 -21.64 -2.12
N ALA A 72 -17.14 -20.42 -2.44
CA ALA A 72 -17.42 -19.25 -1.64
C ALA A 72 -18.88 -18.84 -1.81
N SER A 73 -19.67 -18.89 -0.73
CA SER A 73 -21.09 -18.57 -0.75
C SER A 73 -21.38 -17.12 -1.18
N CYS A 74 -20.46 -16.19 -0.91
CA CYS A 74 -20.51 -14.81 -1.39
C CYS A 74 -20.42 -14.69 -2.91
N PHE A 75 -19.65 -15.55 -3.60
CA PHE A 75 -19.65 -15.57 -5.07
C PHE A 75 -21.02 -15.99 -5.62
N LEU A 76 -21.63 -17.01 -5.00
CA LEU A 76 -22.96 -17.48 -5.40
C LEU A 76 -24.07 -16.48 -5.07
N ARG A 77 -23.88 -15.61 -4.07
CA ARG A 77 -24.85 -14.56 -3.70
C ARG A 77 -24.61 -13.23 -4.43
N GLN A 78 -23.51 -13.07 -5.15
CA GLN A 78 -23.13 -11.83 -5.83
C GLN A 78 -24.14 -11.42 -6.92
N GLY A 79 -24.76 -12.38 -7.61
CA GLY A 79 -25.77 -12.13 -8.64
C GLY A 79 -25.25 -11.20 -9.75
N SER A 80 -25.86 -10.02 -9.89
CA SER A 80 -25.48 -9.01 -10.89
C SER A 80 -24.73 -7.81 -10.29
N ALA A 81 -24.25 -7.88 -9.04
CA ALA A 81 -23.59 -6.77 -8.38
C ALA A 81 -22.25 -6.39 -9.05
N PRO A 82 -21.87 -5.10 -9.11
CA PRO A 82 -20.61 -4.67 -9.74
C PRO A 82 -19.37 -4.96 -8.88
N GLU A 83 -19.53 -5.40 -7.64
CA GLU A 83 -18.45 -5.65 -6.70
C GLU A 83 -18.51 -7.08 -6.16
N LEU A 84 -17.35 -7.73 -6.15
CA LEU A 84 -17.14 -9.05 -5.56
C LEU A 84 -16.00 -8.97 -4.55
N SER A 85 -16.32 -9.07 -3.27
CA SER A 85 -15.34 -9.17 -2.18
C SER A 85 -15.33 -10.59 -1.62
N LEU A 86 -14.16 -11.22 -1.69
CA LEU A 86 -13.87 -12.55 -1.13
C LEU A 86 -12.73 -12.47 -0.10
N ARG A 87 -12.56 -11.33 0.57
CA ARG A 87 -11.49 -11.12 1.55
C ARG A 87 -11.48 -12.16 2.68
N HIS A 88 -10.30 -12.56 3.15
CA HIS A 88 -10.13 -13.45 4.31
C HIS A 88 -10.85 -14.81 4.19
N ARG A 89 -10.99 -15.35 2.97
CA ARG A 89 -11.70 -16.63 2.72
C ARG A 89 -10.76 -17.82 2.52
N GLY A 90 -9.44 -17.59 2.49
CA GLY A 90 -8.46 -18.65 2.35
C GLY A 90 -8.64 -19.48 1.06
N LEU A 91 -8.98 -18.82 -0.05
CA LEU A 91 -9.22 -19.49 -1.34
C LEU A 91 -8.06 -20.40 -1.76
N GLY A 92 -6.83 -19.96 -1.49
CA GLY A 92 -5.62 -20.62 -1.95
C GLY A 92 -5.46 -20.58 -3.48
N PRO A 93 -4.39 -21.18 -4.02
CA PRO A 93 -4.14 -21.21 -5.46
C PRO A 93 -5.26 -21.90 -6.25
N GLN A 94 -5.88 -22.93 -5.66
CA GLN A 94 -6.90 -23.76 -6.32
C GLN A 94 -8.26 -23.06 -6.34
N GLY A 95 -8.60 -22.33 -5.26
CA GLY A 95 -9.77 -21.46 -5.26
C GLY A 95 -9.62 -20.31 -6.25
N ALA A 96 -8.42 -19.74 -6.38
CA ALA A 96 -8.11 -18.74 -7.39
C ALA A 96 -8.34 -19.25 -8.82
N ARG A 97 -7.91 -20.49 -9.12
CA ARG A 97 -8.14 -21.15 -10.42
C ARG A 97 -9.62 -21.38 -10.70
N ALA A 98 -10.37 -21.85 -9.70
CA ALA A 98 -11.81 -22.03 -9.83
C ALA A 98 -12.52 -20.69 -10.09
N LEU A 99 -12.10 -19.63 -9.40
CA LEU A 99 -12.63 -18.28 -9.56
C LEU A 99 -12.29 -17.70 -10.95
N ALA A 100 -11.06 -17.85 -11.42
CA ALA A 100 -10.60 -17.34 -12.71
C ALA A 100 -11.49 -17.83 -13.87
N HIS A 101 -11.89 -19.10 -13.87
CA HIS A 101 -12.81 -19.63 -14.88
C HIS A 101 -14.19 -18.99 -14.85
N ALA A 102 -14.70 -18.69 -13.66
CA ALA A 102 -15.99 -18.04 -13.49
C ALA A 102 -15.95 -16.55 -13.89
N LEU A 103 -14.83 -15.86 -13.63
CA LEU A 103 -14.61 -14.46 -14.02
C LEU A 103 -14.59 -14.26 -15.53
N ASN A 104 -14.07 -15.22 -16.30
CA ASN A 104 -14.05 -15.15 -17.77
C ASN A 104 -15.43 -14.99 -18.42
N SER A 105 -16.49 -15.40 -17.74
CA SER A 105 -17.87 -15.35 -18.24
C SER A 105 -18.73 -14.31 -17.51
N ASN A 106 -18.13 -13.46 -16.67
CA ASN A 106 -18.86 -12.49 -15.87
C ASN A 106 -18.69 -11.04 -16.37
N PRO A 107 -19.66 -10.49 -17.12
CA PRO A 107 -19.60 -9.10 -17.61
C PRO A 107 -19.96 -8.04 -16.55
N CYS A 108 -20.40 -8.45 -15.35
CA CYS A 108 -20.96 -7.52 -14.36
C CYS A 108 -19.91 -6.98 -13.39
N ILE A 109 -18.89 -7.76 -13.07
CA ILE A 109 -17.93 -7.42 -12.02
C ILE A 109 -17.00 -6.32 -12.55
N LYS A 110 -16.98 -5.21 -11.81
CA LYS A 110 -16.09 -4.05 -12.00
C LYS A 110 -15.02 -3.97 -10.93
N ARG A 111 -15.36 -4.32 -9.68
CA ARG A 111 -14.44 -4.34 -8.54
C ARG A 111 -14.25 -5.76 -8.01
N LEU A 112 -13.01 -6.21 -7.93
CA LEU A 112 -12.63 -7.53 -7.46
C LEU A 112 -11.69 -7.40 -6.26
N ASP A 113 -12.17 -7.74 -5.08
CA ASP A 113 -11.41 -7.74 -3.84
C ASP A 113 -11.13 -9.19 -3.40
N LEU A 114 -9.86 -9.58 -3.51
CA LEU A 114 -9.34 -10.89 -3.10
C LEU A 114 -8.27 -10.76 -2.01
N ARG A 115 -8.31 -9.70 -1.21
CA ARG A 115 -7.33 -9.47 -0.16
C ARG A 115 -7.23 -10.63 0.84
N ASP A 116 -6.01 -10.99 1.22
CA ASP A 116 -5.70 -12.03 2.21
C ASP A 116 -6.43 -13.36 1.96
N ASN A 117 -6.09 -13.99 0.84
CA ASN A 117 -6.63 -15.30 0.43
C ASN A 117 -5.55 -16.36 0.17
N GLY A 118 -4.28 -16.04 0.38
CA GLY A 118 -3.17 -16.97 0.19
C GLY A 118 -3.08 -17.52 -1.24
N LEU A 119 -3.32 -16.68 -2.24
CA LEU A 119 -3.38 -17.10 -3.65
C LEU A 119 -2.02 -17.65 -4.14
N CYS A 120 -0.91 -17.13 -3.62
CA CYS A 120 0.46 -17.42 -4.06
C CYS A 120 0.68 -17.11 -5.56
N GLY A 121 1.91 -17.31 -6.06
CA GLY A 121 2.22 -17.11 -7.48
C GLY A 121 1.33 -17.93 -8.44
N ALA A 122 1.06 -19.20 -8.11
CA ALA A 122 0.23 -20.08 -8.93
C ALA A 122 -1.25 -19.66 -9.01
N GLY A 123 -1.79 -19.02 -7.97
CA GLY A 123 -3.12 -18.42 -8.01
C GLY A 123 -3.15 -17.09 -8.75
N ALA A 124 -2.10 -16.29 -8.62
CA ALA A 124 -1.89 -15.06 -9.38
C ALA A 124 -1.89 -15.32 -10.89
N GLU A 125 -1.15 -16.33 -11.33
CA GLU A 125 -1.07 -16.75 -12.74
C GLU A 125 -2.45 -17.13 -13.30
N ALA A 126 -3.24 -17.87 -12.53
CA ALA A 126 -4.60 -18.23 -12.94
C ALA A 126 -5.49 -17.00 -13.08
N LEU A 127 -5.41 -16.05 -12.14
CA LEU A 127 -6.16 -14.79 -12.20
C LEU A 127 -5.68 -13.88 -13.32
N ALA A 128 -4.37 -13.84 -13.62
CA ALA A 128 -3.81 -13.10 -14.74
C ALA A 128 -4.46 -13.52 -16.08
N GLY A 129 -4.65 -14.83 -16.27
CA GLY A 129 -5.36 -15.36 -17.44
C GLY A 129 -6.82 -14.89 -17.56
N ALA A 130 -7.49 -14.62 -16.43
CA ALA A 130 -8.84 -14.07 -16.42
C ALA A 130 -8.85 -12.54 -16.61
N LEU A 131 -7.96 -11.81 -15.95
CA LEU A 131 -7.86 -10.35 -16.02
C LEU A 131 -7.50 -9.84 -17.42
N SER A 132 -6.65 -10.58 -18.15
CA SER A 132 -6.28 -10.27 -19.54
C SER A 132 -7.45 -10.38 -20.52
N ARG A 133 -8.52 -11.12 -20.16
CA ARG A 133 -9.71 -11.30 -21.00
C ARG A 133 -10.89 -10.47 -20.53
N SER A 134 -10.89 -10.09 -19.26
CA SER A 134 -11.96 -9.29 -18.68
C SER A 134 -11.91 -7.86 -19.22
N CYS A 135 -13.03 -7.36 -19.72
CA CYS A 135 -13.19 -5.97 -20.16
C CYS A 135 -13.98 -5.10 -19.18
N SER A 136 -14.56 -5.70 -18.13
CA SER A 136 -15.40 -5.01 -17.15
C SER A 136 -14.66 -4.65 -15.85
N ILE A 137 -13.64 -5.44 -15.46
CA ILE A 137 -12.94 -5.29 -14.19
C ILE A 137 -11.99 -4.09 -14.29
N CYS A 138 -12.25 -3.06 -13.49
CA CYS A 138 -11.45 -1.84 -13.46
C CYS A 138 -10.70 -1.63 -12.14
N ASP A 139 -11.07 -2.35 -11.08
CA ASP A 139 -10.48 -2.24 -9.74
C ASP A 139 -10.19 -3.62 -9.19
N VAL A 140 -8.92 -3.88 -8.86
CA VAL A 140 -8.42 -5.18 -8.44
C VAL A 140 -7.59 -5.04 -7.17
N ASP A 141 -8.03 -5.69 -6.09
CA ASP A 141 -7.26 -5.85 -4.86
C ASP A 141 -6.76 -7.28 -4.70
N LEU A 142 -5.45 -7.46 -4.78
CA LEU A 142 -4.73 -8.72 -4.57
C LEU A 142 -3.77 -8.60 -3.36
N SER A 143 -4.00 -7.67 -2.45
CA SER A 143 -3.11 -7.44 -1.31
C SER A 143 -3.04 -8.65 -0.37
N GLU A 144 -1.92 -8.84 0.33
CA GLU A 144 -1.70 -9.89 1.34
C GLU A 144 -1.86 -11.32 0.81
N ASN A 145 -1.46 -11.59 -0.43
CA ASN A 145 -1.65 -12.90 -1.09
C ASN A 145 -0.36 -13.67 -1.38
N ARG A 146 0.80 -13.15 -0.94
CA ARG A 146 2.12 -13.79 -1.11
C ARG A 146 2.40 -14.16 -2.57
N LEU A 147 2.07 -13.27 -3.50
CA LEU A 147 2.20 -13.52 -4.94
C LEU A 147 3.67 -13.79 -5.34
N GLY A 148 4.62 -13.12 -4.68
CA GLY A 148 6.03 -13.15 -5.04
C GLY A 148 6.31 -12.55 -6.42
N ALA A 149 7.56 -12.63 -6.86
CA ALA A 149 7.98 -12.05 -8.15
C ALA A 149 7.28 -12.73 -9.35
N GLU A 150 7.14 -14.06 -9.34
CA GLU A 150 6.48 -14.80 -10.43
C GLU A 150 5.00 -14.40 -10.56
N GLY A 151 4.29 -14.27 -9.44
CA GLY A 151 2.90 -13.86 -9.45
C GLY A 151 2.73 -12.41 -9.92
N ALA A 152 3.61 -11.50 -9.49
CA ALA A 152 3.62 -10.13 -9.98
C ALA A 152 3.88 -10.06 -11.48
N GLN A 153 4.86 -10.82 -11.99
CA GLN A 153 5.15 -10.89 -13.42
C GLN A 153 3.93 -11.34 -14.23
N ALA A 154 3.21 -12.37 -13.76
CA ALA A 154 2.00 -12.84 -14.43
C ALA A 154 0.91 -11.75 -14.47
N ILE A 155 0.68 -11.06 -13.34
CA ILE A 155 -0.29 -9.96 -13.28
C ILE A 155 0.13 -8.80 -14.17
N CYS A 156 1.39 -8.36 -14.13
CA CYS A 156 1.91 -7.29 -14.98
C CYS A 156 1.72 -7.62 -16.47
N ALA A 157 2.07 -8.84 -16.89
CA ALA A 157 1.90 -9.28 -18.28
C ALA A 157 0.43 -9.28 -18.73
N ALA A 158 -0.49 -9.69 -17.85
CA ALA A 158 -1.92 -9.66 -18.14
C ALA A 158 -2.49 -8.24 -18.20
N LEU A 159 -1.99 -7.33 -17.36
CA LEU A 159 -2.43 -5.94 -17.35
C LEU A 159 -1.88 -5.13 -18.53
N ALA A 160 -0.69 -5.48 -19.04
CA ALA A 160 -0.13 -4.86 -20.24
C ALA A 160 -1.06 -5.01 -21.47
N VAL A 161 -1.91 -6.05 -21.50
CA VAL A 161 -2.90 -6.26 -22.57
C VAL A 161 -4.33 -5.89 -22.19
N SER A 162 -4.60 -5.57 -20.91
CA SER A 162 -5.94 -5.28 -20.39
C SER A 162 -6.12 -3.78 -20.13
N PRO A 163 -6.77 -3.03 -21.05
CA PRO A 163 -6.96 -1.59 -20.87
C PRO A 163 -8.00 -1.23 -19.80
N ALA A 164 -8.77 -2.21 -19.32
CA ALA A 164 -9.90 -1.98 -18.42
C ALA A 164 -9.47 -1.63 -16.98
N VAL A 165 -8.36 -2.21 -16.52
CA VAL A 165 -7.89 -2.04 -15.13
C VAL A 165 -7.29 -0.66 -14.93
N GLN A 166 -7.90 0.09 -14.01
CA GLN A 166 -7.51 1.45 -13.64
C GLN A 166 -6.94 1.54 -12.23
N ARG A 167 -7.31 0.61 -11.33
CA ARG A 167 -6.77 0.53 -9.97
C ARG A 167 -6.26 -0.87 -9.68
N LEU A 168 -5.03 -0.94 -9.17
CA LEU A 168 -4.37 -2.18 -8.79
C LEU A 168 -3.75 -2.04 -7.41
N GLN A 169 -4.14 -2.94 -6.49
CA GLN A 169 -3.57 -3.04 -5.16
C GLN A 169 -2.81 -4.36 -5.01
N LEU A 170 -1.50 -4.25 -4.79
CA LEU A 170 -0.56 -5.36 -4.62
C LEU A 170 0.19 -5.25 -3.28
N ALA A 171 -0.40 -4.61 -2.28
CA ALA A 171 0.25 -4.41 -1.01
C ALA A 171 0.51 -5.74 -0.28
N GLY A 172 1.62 -5.88 0.45
CA GLY A 172 1.83 -7.06 1.30
C GLY A 172 2.03 -8.38 0.54
N ASN A 173 2.63 -8.36 -0.65
CA ASN A 173 2.77 -9.55 -1.51
C ASN A 173 4.18 -10.15 -1.56
N GLY A 174 5.12 -9.62 -0.78
CA GLY A 174 6.51 -10.07 -0.79
C GLY A 174 7.17 -9.80 -2.15
N LEU A 175 6.85 -8.65 -2.76
CA LEU A 175 7.50 -8.24 -4.01
C LEU A 175 8.90 -7.75 -3.71
N GLU A 176 9.90 -8.49 -4.18
CA GLU A 176 11.32 -8.17 -4.07
C GLU A 176 11.82 -7.46 -5.35
N GLU A 177 13.12 -7.19 -5.44
CA GLU A 177 13.74 -6.49 -6.57
C GLU A 177 13.47 -7.13 -7.95
N GLN A 178 13.28 -8.44 -8.02
CA GLN A 178 13.03 -9.12 -9.30
C GLN A 178 11.68 -8.74 -9.90
N ALA A 179 10.73 -8.28 -9.08
CA ALA A 179 9.45 -7.76 -9.55
C ALA A 179 9.55 -6.33 -10.13
N ALA A 180 10.65 -5.61 -9.87
CA ALA A 180 10.78 -4.21 -10.28
C ALA A 180 10.77 -4.05 -11.80
N GLN A 181 11.42 -4.97 -12.52
CA GLN A 181 11.49 -4.92 -13.99
C GLN A 181 10.11 -5.07 -14.62
N CYS A 182 9.31 -6.06 -14.19
CA CYS A 182 7.96 -6.24 -14.75
C CYS A 182 7.01 -5.11 -14.32
N LEU A 183 7.21 -4.51 -13.15
CA LEU A 183 6.44 -3.33 -12.73
C LEU A 183 6.79 -2.09 -13.56
N ALA A 184 8.08 -1.88 -13.86
CA ALA A 184 8.52 -0.80 -14.75
C ALA A 184 7.96 -0.98 -16.17
N GLU A 185 8.01 -2.19 -16.72
CA GLU A 185 7.40 -2.49 -18.02
C GLU A 185 5.88 -2.27 -18.02
N LEU A 186 5.18 -2.63 -16.93
CA LEU A 186 3.76 -2.33 -16.77
C LEU A 186 3.50 -0.82 -16.79
N LEU A 187 4.31 -0.02 -16.08
CA LEU A 187 4.16 1.44 -16.07
C LEU A 187 4.41 2.04 -17.46
N LEU A 188 5.37 1.52 -18.23
CA LEU A 188 5.64 2.01 -19.58
C LEU A 188 4.53 1.61 -20.58
N ALA A 189 3.97 0.41 -20.44
CA ALA A 189 2.97 -0.11 -21.38
C ALA A 189 1.55 0.37 -21.08
N HIS A 190 1.17 0.49 -19.79
CA HIS A 190 -0.22 0.70 -19.38
C HIS A 190 -0.51 2.15 -18.99
N THR A 191 -1.12 2.89 -19.92
CA THR A 191 -1.51 4.30 -19.73
C THR A 191 -2.91 4.45 -19.10
N GLY A 192 -3.67 3.36 -19.02
CA GLY A 192 -4.99 3.32 -18.39
C GLY A 192 -4.94 3.25 -16.86
N LEU A 193 -3.86 2.72 -16.29
CA LEU A 193 -3.70 2.56 -14.85
C LEU A 193 -3.58 3.93 -14.16
N LYS A 194 -4.49 4.22 -13.24
CA LYS A 194 -4.59 5.49 -12.50
C LYS A 194 -4.06 5.40 -11.07
N SER A 195 -4.23 4.26 -10.42
CA SER A 195 -3.77 4.04 -9.04
C SER A 195 -3.05 2.71 -8.92
N LEU A 196 -1.86 2.75 -8.33
CA LEU A 196 -1.04 1.58 -8.06
C LEU A 196 -0.56 1.59 -6.60
N ASP A 197 -0.95 0.57 -5.85
CA ASP A 197 -0.46 0.34 -4.48
C ASP A 197 0.51 -0.85 -4.45
N LEU A 198 1.76 -0.56 -4.11
CA LEU A 198 2.86 -1.50 -3.93
C LEU A 198 3.36 -1.52 -2.47
N SER A 199 2.60 -0.97 -1.53
CA SER A 199 3.05 -0.81 -0.14
C SER A 199 3.29 -2.14 0.58
N TYR A 200 4.05 -2.12 1.67
CA TYR A 200 4.35 -3.31 2.48
C TYR A 200 4.97 -4.46 1.67
N ASN A 201 5.86 -4.13 0.74
CA ASN A 201 6.63 -5.10 -0.03
C ASN A 201 8.13 -4.97 0.31
N GLN A 202 9.00 -5.62 -0.45
CA GLN A 202 10.44 -5.68 -0.21
C GLN A 202 11.23 -5.21 -1.43
N LEU A 203 10.69 -4.19 -2.13
CA LEU A 203 11.22 -3.76 -3.43
C LEU A 203 12.70 -3.40 -3.36
N ASN A 204 13.17 -2.76 -2.28
CA ASN A 204 14.55 -2.31 -2.06
C ASN A 204 14.99 -1.10 -2.92
N ASP A 205 16.24 -0.67 -2.76
CA ASP A 205 16.81 0.47 -3.48
C ASP A 205 17.01 0.22 -4.97
N GLN A 206 17.44 -0.98 -5.36
CA GLN A 206 17.60 -1.38 -6.76
C GLN A 206 16.28 -1.30 -7.52
N ALA A 207 15.17 -1.72 -6.91
CA ALA A 207 13.85 -1.55 -7.53
C ALA A 207 13.46 -0.09 -7.68
N GLY A 208 13.80 0.77 -6.71
CA GLY A 208 13.57 2.21 -6.83
C GLY A 208 14.33 2.81 -8.02
N GLU A 209 15.55 2.35 -8.28
CA GLU A 209 16.35 2.74 -9.45
C GLU A 209 15.73 2.29 -10.78
N THR A 210 15.05 1.13 -10.80
CA THR A 210 14.32 0.64 -11.97
C THR A 210 12.98 1.37 -12.18
N LEU A 211 12.25 1.64 -11.10
CA LEU A 211 10.93 2.27 -11.16
C LEU A 211 11.00 3.78 -11.44
N GLY A 212 12.06 4.47 -11.01
CA GLY A 212 12.22 5.92 -11.21
C GLY A 212 12.13 6.35 -12.68
N PRO A 213 12.94 5.78 -13.60
CA PRO A 213 12.85 6.08 -15.03
C PRO A 213 11.49 5.73 -15.63
N ALA A 214 10.90 4.59 -15.25
CA ALA A 214 9.57 4.21 -15.73
C ALA A 214 8.47 5.19 -15.28
N LEU A 215 8.60 5.72 -14.06
CA LEU A 215 7.72 6.77 -13.57
C LEU A 215 7.89 8.07 -14.37
N ALA A 216 9.10 8.44 -14.79
CA ALA A 216 9.34 9.63 -15.61
C ALA A 216 8.56 9.59 -16.93
N GLU A 217 8.50 8.42 -17.56
CA GLU A 217 7.87 8.22 -18.88
C GLU A 217 6.37 7.87 -18.80
N ASN A 218 5.89 7.44 -17.64
CA ASN A 218 4.49 7.07 -17.48
C ASN A 218 3.55 8.29 -17.62
N THR A 219 2.51 8.12 -18.44
CA THR A 219 1.54 9.19 -18.75
C THR A 219 0.15 8.95 -18.17
N GLY A 220 -0.04 7.87 -17.42
CA GLY A 220 -1.35 7.41 -16.97
C GLY A 220 -1.60 7.56 -15.48
N LEU A 221 -0.57 7.30 -14.68
CA LEU A 221 -0.64 7.07 -13.25
C LEU A 221 -0.80 8.39 -12.49
N MET A 222 -1.81 8.43 -11.64
CA MET A 222 -2.15 9.59 -10.80
C MET A 222 -1.80 9.35 -9.34
N GLU A 223 -1.88 8.11 -8.87
CA GLU A 223 -1.56 7.73 -7.50
C GLU A 223 -0.56 6.57 -7.46
N LEU A 224 0.55 6.76 -6.74
CA LEU A 224 1.54 5.72 -6.48
C LEU A 224 1.82 5.62 -4.97
N ASN A 225 1.58 4.44 -4.40
CA ASN A 225 1.97 4.12 -3.03
C ASN A 225 3.07 3.05 -3.06
N VAL A 226 4.27 3.43 -2.62
CA VAL A 226 5.43 2.54 -2.45
C VAL A 226 5.93 2.59 -1.01
N SER A 227 5.05 2.92 -0.05
CA SER A 227 5.43 2.95 1.36
C SER A 227 5.84 1.57 1.89
N TRP A 228 6.70 1.52 2.92
CA TRP A 228 7.18 0.26 3.49
C TRP A 228 7.81 -0.69 2.47
N ASN A 229 8.82 -0.22 1.71
CA ASN A 229 9.50 -1.00 0.68
C ASN A 229 11.03 -1.02 0.78
N HIS A 230 11.59 -0.39 1.81
CA HIS A 230 13.03 -0.25 1.98
C HIS A 230 13.76 0.38 0.78
N LEU A 231 13.16 1.38 0.10
CA LEU A 231 13.80 2.05 -1.05
C LEU A 231 15.16 2.71 -0.73
N ARG A 232 15.44 3.01 0.56
CA ARG A 232 16.64 3.70 1.05
C ARG A 232 16.91 5.02 0.29
N GLY A 233 18.12 5.54 0.40
CA GLY A 233 18.51 6.79 -0.24
C GLY A 233 18.57 6.70 -1.76
N LEU A 234 19.20 5.66 -2.32
CA LEU A 234 19.39 5.54 -3.77
C LEU A 234 18.07 5.36 -4.52
N GLY A 235 17.21 4.44 -4.07
CA GLY A 235 15.89 4.25 -4.66
C GLY A 235 15.01 5.51 -4.53
N ALA A 236 15.07 6.23 -3.39
CA ALA A 236 14.35 7.48 -3.23
C ALA A 236 14.84 8.60 -4.17
N ILE A 237 16.15 8.69 -4.43
CA ILE A 237 16.73 9.63 -5.40
C ILE A 237 16.22 9.32 -6.81
N ALA A 238 16.17 8.04 -7.18
CA ALA A 238 15.67 7.64 -8.50
C ALA A 238 14.18 7.96 -8.68
N ILE A 239 13.35 7.68 -7.67
CA ILE A 239 11.93 8.07 -7.67
C ILE A 239 11.77 9.59 -7.74
N ALA A 240 12.59 10.35 -7.03
CA ALA A 240 12.58 11.81 -7.09
C ALA A 240 12.93 12.36 -8.48
N ARG A 241 13.92 11.77 -9.17
CA ARG A 241 14.24 12.11 -10.57
C ARG A 241 13.11 11.74 -11.52
N GLY A 242 12.44 10.62 -11.28
CA GLY A 242 11.25 10.24 -12.01
C GLY A 242 10.12 11.26 -11.85
N LEU A 243 9.88 11.68 -10.60
CA LEU A 243 8.91 12.70 -10.25
C LEU A 243 9.23 14.06 -10.90
N GLU A 244 10.51 14.44 -10.99
CA GLU A 244 10.94 15.70 -11.61
C GLU A 244 10.43 15.85 -13.05
N ALA A 245 10.45 14.76 -13.82
CA ALA A 245 10.00 14.74 -15.21
C ALA A 245 8.50 14.38 -15.39
N ASN A 246 7.89 13.73 -14.40
CA ASN A 246 6.52 13.26 -14.50
C ASN A 246 5.50 14.42 -14.37
N ILE A 247 4.57 14.50 -15.31
CA ILE A 247 3.54 15.56 -15.38
C ILE A 247 2.10 15.05 -15.16
N PHE A 248 1.92 13.87 -14.58
CA PHE A 248 0.60 13.24 -14.35
C PHE A 248 0.35 12.82 -12.90
N LEU A 249 1.40 12.45 -12.16
CA LEU A 249 1.31 11.93 -10.81
C LEU A 249 0.87 13.04 -9.85
N ARG A 250 -0.24 12.80 -9.15
CA ARG A 250 -0.85 13.70 -8.18
C ARG A 250 -0.54 13.31 -6.75
N VAL A 251 -0.47 12.01 -6.48
CA VAL A 251 -0.27 11.46 -5.13
C VAL A 251 0.92 10.51 -5.14
N LEU A 252 1.89 10.78 -4.28
CA LEU A 252 3.04 9.92 -4.05
C LEU A 252 3.22 9.63 -2.57
N ASP A 253 3.17 8.35 -2.19
CA ASP A 253 3.55 7.89 -0.86
C ASP A 253 4.84 7.06 -0.91
N ILE A 254 5.91 7.62 -0.34
CA ILE A 254 7.22 6.99 -0.16
C ILE A 254 7.55 6.85 1.34
N SER A 255 6.56 6.86 2.22
CA SER A 255 6.74 6.73 3.67
C SER A 255 7.37 5.39 4.07
N TYR A 256 8.03 5.33 5.23
CA TYR A 256 8.62 4.08 5.77
C TYR A 256 9.64 3.40 4.85
N ASN A 257 10.41 4.17 4.07
CA ASN A 257 11.43 3.66 3.16
C ASN A 257 12.87 3.94 3.61
N GLY A 258 13.05 4.80 4.63
CA GLY A 258 14.37 5.18 5.10
C GLY A 258 15.15 5.98 4.05
N CYS A 259 14.47 6.89 3.33
CA CYS A 259 15.05 7.74 2.28
C CYS A 259 16.27 8.54 2.74
N GLY A 260 16.32 8.92 4.03
CA GLY A 260 17.37 9.76 4.59
C GLY A 260 17.40 11.17 4.00
N ASP A 261 18.45 11.92 4.35
CA ASP A 261 18.60 13.31 3.91
C ASP A 261 18.86 13.43 2.41
N SER A 262 19.52 12.44 1.79
CA SER A 262 19.79 12.44 0.36
C SER A 262 18.51 12.27 -0.47
N GLY A 263 17.63 11.36 -0.08
CA GLY A 263 16.31 11.20 -0.70
C GLY A 263 15.44 12.44 -0.49
N ALA A 264 15.41 13.00 0.72
CA ALA A 264 14.70 14.24 1.01
C ALA A 264 15.22 15.42 0.17
N SER A 265 16.53 15.54 0.00
CA SER A 265 17.14 16.58 -0.82
C SER A 265 16.78 16.42 -2.30
N ALA A 266 16.77 15.19 -2.83
CA ALA A 266 16.38 14.93 -4.21
C ALA A 266 14.90 15.26 -4.46
N VAL A 267 14.00 14.87 -3.54
CA VAL A 267 12.59 15.26 -3.62
C VAL A 267 12.43 16.78 -3.54
N GLY A 268 13.18 17.45 -2.68
CA GLY A 268 13.19 18.91 -2.58
C GLY A 268 13.62 19.59 -3.88
N GLU A 269 14.57 19.02 -4.62
CA GLU A 269 14.96 19.50 -5.94
C GLU A 269 13.85 19.26 -6.97
N ALA A 270 13.29 18.05 -7.00
CA ALA A 270 12.21 17.68 -7.92
C ALA A 270 10.97 18.59 -7.75
N LEU A 271 10.63 18.97 -6.51
CA LEU A 271 9.51 19.88 -6.23
C LEU A 271 9.71 21.30 -6.77
N LYS A 272 10.94 21.72 -7.09
CA LYS A 272 11.17 23.06 -7.67
C LYS A 272 10.65 23.16 -9.09
N THR A 273 10.68 22.06 -9.83
CA THR A 273 10.31 21.99 -11.25
C THR A 273 8.98 21.28 -11.45
N ASN A 274 8.67 20.28 -10.62
CA ASN A 274 7.39 19.59 -10.68
C ASN A 274 6.24 20.53 -10.28
N ASN A 275 5.26 20.63 -11.16
CA ASN A 275 4.09 21.50 -11.04
C ASN A 275 2.77 20.72 -11.13
N VAL A 276 2.79 19.44 -10.77
CA VAL A 276 1.64 18.54 -10.89
C VAL A 276 1.33 17.83 -9.58
N LEU A 277 2.35 17.46 -8.80
CA LEU A 277 2.15 16.74 -7.55
C LEU A 277 1.37 17.59 -6.55
N GLU A 278 0.33 16.98 -5.97
CA GLU A 278 -0.59 17.59 -5.01
C GLU A 278 -0.41 17.02 -3.60
N GLU A 279 -0.12 15.72 -3.49
CA GLU A 279 0.04 15.05 -2.20
C GLU A 279 1.35 14.26 -2.15
N LEU A 280 2.15 14.54 -1.12
CA LEU A 280 3.43 13.88 -0.87
C LEU A 280 3.49 13.38 0.57
N TYR A 281 3.65 12.07 0.71
CA TYR A 281 3.82 11.40 1.99
C TYR A 281 5.25 10.86 2.09
N MET A 282 5.99 11.37 3.08
CA MET A 282 7.39 11.04 3.37
C MET A 282 7.59 10.71 4.86
N SER A 283 6.56 10.16 5.51
CA SER A 283 6.59 9.89 6.94
C SER A 283 7.55 8.75 7.29
N ASN A 284 8.21 8.82 8.44
CA ASN A 284 9.14 7.81 8.95
C ASN A 284 10.25 7.41 7.95
N ASN A 285 10.95 8.39 7.39
CA ASN A 285 12.00 8.21 6.38
C ASN A 285 13.41 8.52 6.88
N ARG A 286 13.60 8.68 8.20
CA ARG A 286 14.89 9.03 8.83
C ARG A 286 15.46 10.36 8.30
N ILE A 287 14.58 11.31 7.99
CA ILE A 287 14.93 12.66 7.54
C ILE A 287 15.34 13.51 8.74
N SER A 288 16.57 14.04 8.72
CA SER A 288 17.11 14.93 9.75
C SER A 288 16.75 16.39 9.47
N ALA A 289 17.22 17.31 10.32
CA ALA A 289 17.04 18.75 10.09
C ALA A 289 17.61 19.19 8.73
N ALA A 290 18.73 18.60 8.29
CA ALA A 290 19.37 18.93 7.02
C ALA A 290 18.48 18.53 5.82
N GLY A 291 17.98 17.30 5.79
CA GLY A 291 17.08 16.85 4.73
C GLY A 291 15.75 17.63 4.70
N ALA A 292 15.23 17.98 5.88
CA ALA A 292 14.03 18.82 5.99
C ALA A 292 14.25 20.23 5.43
N LEU A 293 15.41 20.85 5.67
CA LEU A 293 15.76 22.14 5.09
C LEU A 293 15.80 22.06 3.55
N SER A 294 16.39 21.00 2.99
CA SER A 294 16.42 20.78 1.54
C SER A 294 15.02 20.59 0.96
N LEU A 295 14.13 19.83 1.62
CA LEU A 295 12.71 19.74 1.24
C LEU A 295 12.05 21.12 1.27
N GLY A 296 12.32 21.91 2.30
CA GLY A 296 11.84 23.28 2.43
C GLY A 296 12.23 24.16 1.24
N LEU A 297 13.46 24.04 0.72
CA LEU A 297 13.89 24.81 -0.44
C LEU A 297 13.04 24.55 -1.70
N GLY A 298 12.53 23.33 -1.88
CA GLY A 298 11.55 23.01 -2.93
C GLY A 298 10.21 23.69 -2.71
N LEU A 299 9.67 23.59 -1.49
CA LEU A 299 8.39 24.21 -1.12
C LEU A 299 8.38 25.73 -1.21
N ARG A 300 9.56 26.36 -1.12
CA ARG A 300 9.71 27.82 -1.25
C ARG A 300 9.28 28.33 -2.63
N VAL A 301 9.32 27.49 -3.66
CA VAL A 301 8.93 27.85 -5.03
C VAL A 301 7.76 27.03 -5.56
N ASN A 302 7.46 25.88 -4.95
CA ASN A 302 6.38 25.01 -5.39
C ASN A 302 4.99 25.63 -5.12
N GLN A 303 4.09 25.55 -6.10
CA GLN A 303 2.76 26.16 -6.05
C GLN A 303 1.62 25.15 -6.25
N THR A 304 1.92 23.85 -6.21
CA THR A 304 0.95 22.80 -6.53
C THR A 304 0.73 21.82 -5.38
N LEU A 305 1.73 21.63 -4.52
CA LEU A 305 1.64 20.71 -3.41
C LEU A 305 0.65 21.25 -2.35
N ARG A 306 -0.38 20.45 -2.10
CA ARG A 306 -1.46 20.71 -1.13
C ARG A 306 -1.20 19.99 0.20
N ILE A 307 -0.69 18.76 0.14
CA ILE A 307 -0.46 17.94 1.33
C ILE A 307 1.00 17.51 1.37
N LEU A 308 1.66 17.83 2.49
CA LEU A 308 2.97 17.29 2.83
C LEU A 308 2.91 16.63 4.20
N ALA A 309 3.13 15.31 4.23
CA ALA A 309 3.21 14.55 5.47
C ALA A 309 4.62 14.03 5.72
N VAL A 310 5.29 14.60 6.73
CA VAL A 310 6.67 14.27 7.12
C VAL A 310 6.76 13.76 8.56
N SER A 311 5.64 13.25 9.09
CA SER A 311 5.52 12.72 10.45
C SER A 311 6.59 11.67 10.78
N ARG A 312 6.93 11.51 12.06
CA ARG A 312 7.90 10.50 12.54
C ARG A 312 9.30 10.58 11.92
N ASN A 313 9.75 11.77 11.50
CA ASN A 313 11.12 11.99 11.05
C ASN A 313 11.98 12.66 12.14
N PRO A 314 13.27 12.29 12.30
CA PRO A 314 14.18 12.87 13.28
C PRO A 314 14.66 14.29 12.91
N MET A 315 13.78 15.13 12.35
CA MET A 315 14.11 16.48 11.88
C MET A 315 14.20 17.51 13.01
N ARG A 316 13.68 17.17 14.20
CA ARG A 316 13.61 18.03 15.39
C ARG A 316 12.90 19.37 15.08
N SER A 317 12.86 20.24 16.08
CA SER A 317 12.26 21.56 15.93
C SER A 317 12.92 22.43 14.85
N GLU A 318 14.24 22.31 14.70
CA GLU A 318 15.01 23.07 13.70
C GLU A 318 14.56 22.76 12.27
N GLY A 319 14.43 21.48 11.91
CA GLY A 319 13.95 21.08 10.59
C GLY A 319 12.50 21.50 10.33
N CYS A 320 11.61 21.32 11.32
CA CYS A 320 10.21 21.75 11.22
C CYS A 320 10.11 23.27 11.02
N SER A 321 10.85 24.06 11.80
CA SER A 321 10.92 25.51 11.65
C SER A 321 11.52 25.92 10.31
N GLY A 322 12.51 25.18 9.81
CA GLY A 322 13.10 25.37 8.49
C GLY A 322 12.08 25.23 7.35
N VAL A 323 11.30 24.13 7.37
CA VAL A 323 10.21 23.90 6.41
C VAL A 323 9.16 25.01 6.51
N LEU A 324 8.74 25.40 7.72
CA LEU A 324 7.77 26.48 7.91
C LEU A 324 8.28 27.83 7.38
N LYS A 325 9.54 28.19 7.62
CA LYS A 325 10.13 29.43 7.10
C LYS A 325 10.14 29.43 5.57
N SER A 326 10.41 28.29 4.94
CA SER A 326 10.36 28.19 3.48
C SER A 326 8.94 28.34 2.92
N VAL A 327 7.94 27.74 3.57
CA VAL A 327 6.52 27.92 3.22
C VAL A 327 6.09 29.38 3.48
N GLN A 328 6.53 30.00 4.57
CA GLN A 328 6.29 31.42 4.87
C GLN A 328 6.83 32.35 3.77
N ALA A 329 7.97 31.98 3.17
CA ALA A 329 8.58 32.71 2.08
C ALA A 329 7.91 32.47 0.71
N ASN A 330 6.83 31.68 0.65
CA ASN A 330 6.05 31.39 -0.55
C ASN A 330 4.56 31.75 -0.38
N PRO A 331 4.18 33.02 -0.60
CA PRO A 331 2.78 33.45 -0.51
C PRO A 331 1.85 32.81 -1.57
N GLN A 332 2.41 32.22 -2.63
CA GLN A 332 1.66 31.54 -3.69
C GLN A 332 1.47 30.05 -3.42
N SER A 333 1.96 29.55 -2.28
CA SER A 333 1.79 28.15 -1.90
C SER A 333 0.30 27.83 -1.71
N VAL A 334 -0.13 26.71 -2.30
CA VAL A 334 -1.48 26.13 -2.12
C VAL A 334 -1.51 25.07 -1.02
N LEU A 335 -0.49 25.04 -0.15
CA LEU A 335 -0.37 24.03 0.88
C LEU A 335 -1.51 24.15 1.90
N GLU A 336 -2.27 23.07 2.04
CA GLU A 336 -3.43 22.95 2.92
C GLU A 336 -3.11 22.14 4.17
N LEU A 337 -2.22 21.15 4.07
CA LEU A 337 -1.86 20.29 5.20
C LEU A 337 -0.35 20.08 5.26
N LEU A 338 0.21 20.41 6.43
CA LEU A 338 1.58 20.08 6.80
C LEU A 338 1.56 19.22 8.07
N ASP A 339 1.84 17.93 7.91
CA ASP A 339 1.81 16.96 9.01
C ASP A 339 3.22 16.72 9.57
N PHE A 340 3.44 17.24 10.79
CA PHE A 340 4.63 17.02 11.63
C PHE A 340 4.31 16.14 12.86
N SER A 341 3.24 15.33 12.81
CA SER A 341 2.87 14.44 13.92
C SER A 341 4.06 13.59 14.36
N ASP A 342 4.13 13.32 15.66
CA ASP A 342 5.20 12.51 16.27
C ASP A 342 6.62 13.09 16.08
N ILE A 343 6.75 14.42 15.93
CA ILE A 343 8.05 15.13 15.91
C ILE A 343 8.11 16.11 17.09
N GLN A 344 9.24 16.12 17.80
CA GLN A 344 9.45 17.03 18.92
C GLN A 344 9.74 18.46 18.44
N VAL A 345 8.87 19.40 18.81
CA VAL A 345 9.02 20.84 18.54
C VAL A 345 9.11 21.66 19.82
N ASN A 346 9.74 22.84 19.73
CA ASN A 346 9.89 23.80 20.82
C ASN A 346 8.84 24.93 20.73
N ARG A 347 8.80 25.82 21.72
CA ARG A 347 7.87 26.97 21.74
C ARG A 347 8.08 27.94 20.57
N GLU A 348 9.33 28.14 20.13
CA GLU A 348 9.65 29.02 19.01
C GLU A 348 8.98 28.54 17.71
N PHE A 349 8.82 27.22 17.55
CA PHE A 349 8.08 26.65 16.44
C PHE A 349 6.59 27.01 16.51
N ASP A 350 5.96 26.97 17.69
CA ASP A 350 4.54 27.32 17.83
C ASP A 350 4.26 28.79 17.48
N ASP A 351 5.17 29.69 17.87
CA ASP A 351 5.13 31.10 17.52
C ASP A 351 5.27 31.29 16.00
N LEU A 352 6.22 30.58 15.38
CA LEU A 352 6.40 30.58 13.92
C LEU A 352 5.17 30.03 13.20
N ALA A 353 4.62 28.90 13.64
CA ALA A 353 3.42 28.29 13.07
C ALA A 353 2.22 29.24 13.12
N SER A 354 2.09 29.98 14.22
CA SER A 354 1.06 31.02 14.38
C SER A 354 1.28 32.16 13.37
N SER A 355 2.52 32.60 13.15
CA SER A 355 2.85 33.63 12.16
C SER A 355 2.59 33.18 10.71
N VAL A 356 2.84 31.91 10.38
CA VAL A 356 2.58 31.35 9.05
C VAL A 356 1.07 31.28 8.78
N LYS A 357 0.26 30.94 9.78
CA LYS A 357 -1.21 30.93 9.63
C LYS A 357 -1.83 32.29 9.33
N VAL A 358 -1.15 33.39 9.70
CA VAL A 358 -1.60 34.74 9.31
C VAL A 358 -1.41 34.96 7.80
N ILE A 359 -0.36 34.39 7.21
CA ILE A 359 -0.04 34.52 5.78
C ILE A 359 -0.85 33.50 4.96
N LEU A 360 -0.95 32.26 5.45
CA LEU A 360 -1.66 31.15 4.81
C LEU A 360 -2.77 30.66 5.76
N PRO A 361 -3.94 31.32 5.79
CA PRO A 361 -5.02 30.97 6.72
C PRO A 361 -5.64 29.59 6.45
N GLY A 362 -5.51 29.07 5.22
CA GLY A 362 -5.95 27.73 4.84
C GLY A 362 -5.00 26.60 5.28
N LEU A 363 -3.79 26.93 5.76
CA LEU A 363 -2.79 25.93 6.12
C LEU A 363 -3.08 25.31 7.49
N CYS A 364 -3.38 24.01 7.48
CA CYS A 364 -3.46 23.16 8.66
C CYS A 364 -2.07 22.60 9.01
N ILE A 365 -1.55 22.96 10.17
CA ILE A 365 -0.30 22.41 10.71
C ILE A 365 -0.66 21.40 11.80
N LYS A 366 -0.35 20.12 11.57
CA LYS A 366 -0.68 19.03 12.49
C LYS A 366 0.56 18.60 13.28
N MET A 367 0.45 18.66 14.61
CA MET A 367 1.57 18.43 15.54
C MET A 367 1.33 17.28 16.52
N ALA A 368 0.07 16.92 16.77
CA ALA A 368 -0.29 15.95 17.81
C ALA A 368 -0.48 14.54 17.23
N ALA A 369 -0.07 13.55 18.03
CA ALA A 369 -0.36 12.13 17.86
C ALA A 369 -1.86 11.83 18.06
N ARG A 370 -2.75 12.43 17.26
CA ARG A 370 -4.07 11.83 17.08
C ARG A 370 -3.87 10.67 16.12
N ARG A 371 -4.17 9.45 16.58
CA ARG A 371 -4.49 8.32 15.71
C ARG A 371 -5.60 8.79 14.77
N VAL A 372 -5.22 9.31 13.62
CA VAL A 372 -6.11 9.42 12.50
C VAL A 372 -6.04 8.04 11.88
N GLU A 373 -7.06 7.22 12.14
CA GLU A 373 -7.43 6.23 11.15
C GLU A 373 -7.67 7.04 9.88
N TYR A 374 -6.73 6.99 8.95
CA TYR A 374 -6.95 7.50 7.61
C TYR A 374 -7.98 6.56 7.00
N LYS A 375 -9.27 6.83 7.26
CA LYS A 375 -10.31 6.44 6.33
C LYS A 375 -10.02 7.28 5.10
N LYS A 376 -9.22 6.73 4.18
CA LYS A 376 -9.20 7.14 2.79
C LYS A 376 -10.63 6.90 2.30
N GLU A 377 -11.53 7.85 2.53
CA GLU A 377 -12.61 8.05 1.58
C GLU A 377 -11.89 8.44 0.30
N LEU A 378 -11.63 7.42 -0.53
CA LEU A 378 -11.18 7.57 -1.89
C LEU A 378 -11.91 8.78 -2.45
N LEU A 379 -11.15 9.78 -2.90
CA LEU A 379 -11.68 10.95 -3.59
C LEU A 379 -12.84 10.50 -4.48
N ALA A 380 -14.01 11.11 -4.29
CA ALA A 380 -15.24 10.82 -5.02
C ALA A 380 -15.14 11.34 -6.47
N ILE A 381 -14.12 10.92 -7.22
CA ILE A 381 -13.92 11.30 -8.61
C ILE A 381 -14.71 10.38 -9.55
N PHE A 382 -15.32 9.30 -9.05
CA PHE A 382 -16.18 8.44 -9.87
C PHE A 382 -17.39 7.91 -9.10
N THR A 383 -18.35 8.79 -8.83
CA THR A 383 -19.75 8.38 -8.88
C THR A 383 -20.11 8.21 -10.37
N PRO A 384 -20.55 7.02 -10.84
CA PRO A 384 -21.23 7.00 -12.13
C PRO A 384 -22.44 7.92 -12.00
N SER A 385 -22.52 8.92 -12.88
CA SER A 385 -23.75 9.68 -13.09
C SER A 385 -24.92 8.71 -13.18
N GLU A 386 -25.93 8.91 -12.33
CA GLU A 386 -27.16 8.10 -12.21
C GLU A 386 -27.81 7.76 -13.56
#